data_AF-A0A1Z9R0G1-F1
#
_entry.id   AF-A0A1Z9R0G1-F1
#
_cell.length_a   1.000
_cell.length_b   1.000
_cell.length_c   1.000
_cell.angle_alpha   90.00
_cell.angle_beta   90.00
_cell.angle_gamma   90.00
#
_symmetry.space_group_name_H-M   'P 1'
#
loop_
_entity.id
_entity.type
_entity.pdbx_description
1 polymer ?
#
loop_
_entity_poly.entity_id
_entity_poly.type
_entity_poly.pdbx_seq_one_letter_code
_entity_poly.pdbx_strand_id
1 'polypeptide(L)' 'MDDQYKRPNRLTGKPYEPGFVDENGRVFFRYLSKQGNDGYYLEEWKKDMEAYLLKKASNN' A
#
# COMPACT_ATOMS: atom_id res chain seq x y z
N MET A 1 -13.74 -2.01 1.62
CA MET A 1 -12.68 -2.17 2.62
C MET A 1 -12.86 -1.05 3.61
N ASP A 2 -13.00 -1.38 4.89
CA ASP A 2 -13.25 -0.39 5.93
C ASP A 2 -11.95 0.29 6.36
N ASP A 3 -11.95 1.63 6.41
CA ASP A 3 -10.75 2.41 6.71
C ASP A 3 -10.17 2.11 8.11
N GLN A 4 -10.98 1.63 9.05
CA GLN A 4 -10.53 1.24 10.40
C GLN A 4 -9.52 0.07 10.41
N TYR A 5 -9.50 -0.75 9.36
CA TYR A 5 -8.56 -1.87 9.23
C TYR A 5 -7.39 -1.55 8.31
N LYS A 6 -7.31 -0.32 7.78
CA LYS A 6 -6.13 0.13 7.03
C LYS A 6 -5.08 0.62 8.01
N ARG A 7 -3.84 0.17 7.83
CA ARG A 7 -2.74 0.58 8.70
C ARG A 7 -2.46 2.08 8.52
N PRO A 8 -2.46 2.88 9.60
CA PRO A 8 -2.16 4.30 9.52
C PRO A 8 -0.67 4.50 9.26
N ASN A 9 -0.35 5.42 8.35
CA ASN A 9 1.01 5.86 8.10
C ASN A 9 1.54 6.62 9.31
N ARG A 10 2.76 6.27 9.76
CA ARG A 10 3.40 6.90 10.92
C ARG A 10 3.63 8.40 10.75
N LEU A 11 3.78 8.88 9.51
CA LEU A 11 4.06 10.30 9.22
C LEU A 11 2.80 11.15 9.18
N THR A 12 1.72 10.64 8.60
CA THR A 12 0.49 11.42 8.34
C THR A 12 -0.67 11.05 9.26
N GLY A 13 -0.57 9.93 9.97
CA GLY A 13 -1.65 9.35 10.77
C GLY A 13 -2.82 8.81 9.94
N LYS A 14 -2.72 8.86 8.60
CA LYS A 14 -3.76 8.44 7.66
C LYS A 14 -3.36 7.15 6.95
N PRO A 15 -4.30 6.36 6.42
CA PRO A 15 -3.98 5.20 5.58
C PRO A 15 -3.01 5.54 4.44
N TYR A 16 -2.20 4.56 4.02
CA TYR A 16 -1.34 4.71 2.85
C TYR A 16 -2.16 4.88 1.57
N GLU A 17 -1.69 5.78 0.71
CA GLU A 17 -2.32 6.08 -0.58
C GLU A 17 -1.48 5.49 -1.72
N PRO A 18 -2.10 4.98 -2.80
CA PRO A 18 -1.39 4.45 -3.96
C PRO A 18 -0.36 5.45 -4.51
N GLY A 19 0.90 5.05 -4.59
CA GLY A 19 2.02 5.91 -4.99
C GLY A 19 2.85 6.46 -3.84
N PHE A 20 2.45 6.22 -2.58
CA PHE A 20 3.27 6.60 -1.41
C PHE A 20 4.61 5.85 -1.41
N VAL A 21 5.71 6.57 -1.18
CA VAL A 21 7.06 5.98 -1.11
C VAL A 21 7.52 5.91 0.35
N ASP A 22 7.84 4.70 0.80
CA ASP A 22 8.38 4.45 2.14
C ASP A 22 9.86 4.84 2.26
N GLU A 23 10.39 4.90 3.48
CA GLU A 23 11.80 5.21 3.77
C GLU A 23 12.79 4.28 3.03
N ASN A 24 12.33 3.07 2.68
CA ASN A 24 13.09 2.07 1.92
C ASN A 24 13.00 2.22 0.39
N GLY A 25 12.33 3.25 -0.14
CA GLY A 25 12.13 3.45 -1.58
C GLY A 25 11.01 2.60 -2.20
N ARG A 26 10.32 1.80 -1.38
CA ARG A 26 9.19 0.97 -1.82
C ARG A 26 7.95 1.82 -2.04
N VAL A 27 7.18 1.49 -3.07
CA VAL A 27 5.97 2.23 -3.44
C VAL A 27 4.72 1.45 -3.05
N PHE A 28 3.85 2.06 -2.25
CA PHE A 28 2.56 1.48 -1.88
C PHE A 28 1.67 1.37 -3.12
N PHE A 29 1.20 0.16 -3.42
CA PHE A 29 0.32 -0.07 -4.56
C PHE A 29 -1.15 -0.02 -4.14
N ARG A 30 -1.56 -0.86 -3.17
CA ARG A 30 -2.93 -0.90 -2.65
C ARG A 30 -3.04 -1.78 -1.40
N TYR A 31 -4.18 -1.66 -0.72
CA TYR A 31 -4.63 -2.66 0.24
C TYR A 31 -5.24 -3.89 -0.47
N LEU A 32 -5.03 -5.07 0.10
CA LEU A 32 -5.66 -6.32 -0.31
C LEU A 32 -6.86 -6.60 0.60
N SER A 33 -7.89 -7.26 0.06
CA SER A 33 -9.11 -7.61 0.83
C SER A 33 -8.88 -8.64 1.94
N LYS A 34 -7.64 -9.11 2.11
CA LYS A 34 -7.24 -10.09 3.12
C LYS A 34 -6.56 -9.36 4.27
N GLN A 35 -6.93 -9.71 5.50
CA GLN A 35 -6.27 -9.22 6.71
C GLN A 35 -5.13 -10.14 7.12
N GLY A 36 -4.06 -9.56 7.67
CA GLY A 36 -3.01 -10.30 8.35
C GLY A 36 -3.41 -10.68 9.78
N ASN A 37 -2.55 -11.43 10.47
CA ASN A 37 -2.77 -11.82 11.87
C ASN A 37 -2.81 -10.62 12.85
N ASP A 38 -2.33 -9.45 12.40
CA ASP A 38 -2.31 -8.18 13.13
C ASP A 38 -3.66 -7.42 13.06
N GLY A 39 -4.66 -7.96 12.33
CA GLY A 39 -5.98 -7.34 12.18
C GLY A 39 -6.09 -6.26 11.09
N TYR A 40 -4.96 -5.82 10.52
CA TYR A 40 -4.93 -4.88 9.39
C TYR A 40 -5.01 -5.60 8.04
N TYR A 41 -5.52 -4.90 7.03
CA TYR A 41 -5.44 -5.35 5.64
C TYR A 41 -3.98 -5.51 5.21
N LEU A 42 -3.71 -6.59 4.48
CA LEU A 42 -2.42 -6.80 3.85
C LEU A 42 -2.15 -5.70 2.81
N GLU A 43 -0.92 -5.23 2.80
CA GLU A 43 -0.48 -4.11 1.99
C GLU A 43 0.38 -4.66 0.84
N GLU A 44 0.04 -4.32 -0.39
CA GLU A 44 0.88 -4.63 -1.53
C GLU A 44 1.85 -3.47 -1.78
N TRP A 45 3.14 -3.77 -1.64
CA TRP A 45 4.23 -2.83 -1.91
C TRP A 45 5.01 -3.26 -3.15
N LYS A 46 5.50 -2.28 -3.91
CA LYS A 46 6.42 -2.49 -5.03
C LYS A 46 7.81 -2.04 -4.64
N LYS A 47 8.82 -2.70 -5.20
CA LYS A 47 10.23 -2.39 -4.93
C LYS A 47 10.61 -0.95 -5.30
N ASP A 48 10.01 -0.41 -6.35
CA ASP A 48 10.30 0.91 -6.89
C ASP A 48 9.11 1.44 -7.73
N MET A 49 9.22 2.71 -8.15
CA MET A 49 8.20 3.40 -8.94
C MET A 49 8.02 2.79 -10.34
N GLU A 50 9.07 2.22 -10.92
CA GLU A 50 8.98 1.57 -12.24
C GLU A 50 8.10 0.31 -12.15
N ALA A 51 8.31 -0.54 -11.13
CA ALA A 51 7.47 -1.69 -10.87
C ALA A 51 6.02 -1.30 -10.51
N TYR A 52 5.82 -0.16 -9.85
CA TYR A 52 4.49 0.41 -9.62
C TYR A 52 3.80 0.80 -10.93
N LEU A 53 4.48 1.56 -11.79
CA LEU A 53 3.94 2.02 -13.08
C LEU A 53 3.66 0.85 -14.01
N LEU A 54 4.58 -0.12 -14.11
CA LEU A 54 4.41 -1.31 -14.92
C LEU A 54 3.17 -2.09 -14.49
N LYS A 55 3.03 -2.37 -13.18
CA LYS A 55 1.86 -3.08 -12.65
C LYS A 55 0.56 -2.29 -12.86
N LYS A 56 0.59 -0.98 -12.65
CA LYS A 56 -0.55 -0.09 -12.85
C LYS A 56 -1.02 -0.11 -14.32
N ALA A 57 -0.07 -0.09 -15.26
CA ALA A 57 -0.36 -0.18 -16.69
C ALA A 57 -0.90 -1.55 -17.09
N SER A 58 -0.38 -2.64 -16.51
CA SER A 58 -0.87 -4.00 -16.80
C SER A 58 -2.23 -4.34 -16.18
N ASN A 59 -2.74 -3.53 -15.26
CA ASN A 59 -3.99 -3.78 -14.54
C ASN A 59 -5.15 -2.90 -15.03
N ASN A 60 -4.97 -2.26 -16.20
CA ASN A 60 -5.94 -1.44 -16.93
C ASN A 60 -6.25 -2.08 -18.28
#